data_AF-C4IFW3-F1
#
_entry.id   AF-C4IFW3-F1
#
_cell.length_a   1.000
_cell.length_b   1.000
_cell.length_c   1.000
_cell.angle_alpha   90.00
_cell.angle_beta   90.00
_cell.angle_gamma   90.00
#
_symmetry.space_group_name_H-M   'P 1'
#
loop_
_entity.id
_entity.type
_entity.pdbx_description
1 polymer ?
#
loop_
_entity_poly.entity_id
_entity_poly.type
_entity_poly.pdbx_seq_one_letter_code
_entity_poly.pdbx_strand_id
1 'polypeptide(L)'
;MKWIIPSNLNYYKANDAFKKNNIVYWRQKVNYKVGDIIYIYSVRPVQKVMLKTHVLETNVAFEDTYDDSEFFVHKEDIYDNKTCKSVKLELIKYLDDERLNLDNLMKNGLKGAPQGPMKLRDSVLEEYIESCFEEDEITEINKKNLNYEREVISIPASGKIDLIYKCRIHAHPDNFRSYPYKKALYYTFRRKGGIMEKLYTNSKTIRFNPNKIEEIKQFNLNKDEIQRLECYVRARAQNFGFSEEGNYKFYILDQCLELEKCVSLPKQNNHAYFTISEMYSKKEIISRYNENDGKSDEKYTEGAMTTIQVNKYERNPKARKKCLEYYGYKCCICGFDFEKFYGYIGKNIIEVHHKKALNEIKNTYEVDPIKDLRPVCSNCHTIIHNRKPDYEIEELKSIITQKHETIQI
;
A
#
# COMPACT_ATOMS: atom_id res chain seq x y z
N MET A 1 -22.69 -10.06 16.36
CA MET A 1 -21.83 -10.87 17.27
C MET A 1 -20.57 -11.26 16.51
N LYS A 2 -19.42 -11.45 17.18
CA LYS A 2 -18.17 -11.84 16.51
C LYS A 2 -17.78 -13.29 16.84
N TRP A 3 -17.24 -13.99 15.85
CA TRP A 3 -16.91 -15.42 15.94
C TRP A 3 -15.54 -15.71 15.37
N ILE A 4 -14.89 -16.78 15.86
CA ILE A 4 -13.73 -17.40 15.20
C ILE A 4 -14.13 -18.81 14.76
N ILE A 5 -13.80 -19.17 13.52
CA ILE A 5 -13.97 -20.53 12.99
C ILE A 5 -12.65 -21.06 12.41
N PRO A 6 -12.32 -22.35 12.59
CA PRO A 6 -11.14 -22.93 11.96
C PRO A 6 -11.39 -23.28 10.49
N SER A 7 -10.39 -23.05 9.65
CA SER A 7 -10.28 -23.51 8.27
C SER A 7 -9.08 -24.44 8.14
N ASN A 8 -9.33 -25.66 7.68
CA ASN A 8 -8.29 -26.62 7.37
C ASN A 8 -7.98 -26.57 5.87
N LEU A 9 -6.80 -26.04 5.51
CA LEU A 9 -6.35 -25.93 4.13
C LEU A 9 -6.13 -27.28 3.45
N ASN A 10 -5.96 -28.37 4.22
CA ASN A 10 -5.90 -29.73 3.70
C ASN A 10 -7.28 -30.32 3.39
N TYR A 11 -8.36 -29.60 3.72
CA TYR A 11 -9.74 -29.98 3.45
C TYR A 11 -10.37 -29.01 2.43
N TYR A 12 -10.33 -27.71 2.74
CA TYR A 12 -10.94 -26.66 1.94
C TYR A 12 -10.06 -25.41 1.86
N LYS A 13 -9.73 -24.98 0.65
CA LYS A 13 -8.87 -23.82 0.37
C LYS A 13 -9.65 -22.50 0.51
N ALA A 14 -10.04 -22.16 1.73
CA ALA A 14 -10.87 -20.99 2.01
C ALA A 14 -10.32 -19.69 1.42
N ASN A 15 -9.02 -19.45 1.52
CA ASN A 15 -8.39 -18.25 0.97
C ASN A 15 -8.57 -18.13 -0.55
N ASP A 16 -8.45 -19.25 -1.28
CA ASP A 16 -8.60 -19.26 -2.74
C ASP A 16 -10.08 -19.13 -3.15
N ALA A 17 -10.98 -19.76 -2.38
CA ALA A 17 -12.42 -19.65 -2.58
C ALA A 17 -12.90 -18.20 -2.43
N PHE A 18 -12.50 -17.52 -1.35
CA PHE A 18 -12.84 -16.11 -1.14
C PHE A 18 -12.16 -15.18 -2.15
N LYS A 19 -10.92 -15.47 -2.57
CA LYS A 19 -10.23 -14.70 -3.63
C LYS A 19 -10.95 -14.79 -4.98
N LYS A 20 -11.54 -15.94 -5.31
CA LYS A 20 -12.25 -16.13 -6.58
C LYS A 20 -13.68 -15.58 -6.53
N ASN A 21 -14.41 -15.89 -5.46
CA ASN A 21 -15.87 -15.75 -5.45
C ASN A 21 -16.38 -14.60 -4.58
N ASN A 22 -15.54 -13.98 -3.74
CA ASN A 22 -15.87 -12.95 -2.73
C ASN A 22 -16.89 -13.39 -1.66
N ILE A 23 -17.88 -14.19 -2.06
CA ILE A 23 -18.88 -14.86 -1.27
C ILE A 23 -18.55 -16.35 -1.24
N VAL A 24 -18.65 -16.98 -0.07
CA VAL A 24 -18.49 -18.43 0.12
C VAL A 24 -19.62 -18.98 0.98
N TYR A 25 -20.11 -20.16 0.61
CA TYR A 25 -21.08 -20.91 1.41
C TYR A 25 -20.33 -21.83 2.38
N TRP A 26 -20.40 -21.49 3.66
CA TRP A 26 -19.68 -22.20 4.71
C TRP A 26 -20.62 -23.14 5.45
N ARG A 27 -20.18 -24.38 5.77
CA ARG A 27 -21.01 -25.33 6.53
C ARG A 27 -21.42 -24.75 7.89
N GLN A 28 -22.73 -24.62 8.12
CA GLN A 28 -23.25 -24.02 9.33
C GLN A 28 -23.30 -25.04 10.46
N LYS A 29 -22.34 -24.95 11.40
CA LYS A 29 -22.28 -25.81 12.60
C LYS A 29 -22.95 -25.19 13.83
N VAL A 30 -23.20 -23.88 13.81
CA VAL A 30 -23.81 -23.13 14.91
C VAL A 30 -24.81 -22.12 14.35
N ASN A 31 -25.70 -21.62 15.21
CA ASN A 31 -26.71 -20.65 14.83
C ASN A 31 -26.12 -19.24 14.77
N TYR A 32 -25.55 -18.88 13.62
CA TYR A 32 -25.15 -17.51 13.30
C TYR A 32 -26.40 -16.63 13.10
N LYS A 33 -26.20 -15.30 13.14
CA LYS A 33 -27.21 -14.32 12.74
C LYS A 33 -26.70 -13.51 11.56
N VAL A 34 -27.61 -13.03 10.71
CA VAL A 34 -27.28 -12.06 9.65
C VAL A 34 -26.64 -10.83 10.30
N GLY A 35 -25.53 -10.37 9.70
CA GLY A 35 -24.70 -9.29 10.24
C GLY A 35 -23.66 -9.71 11.28
N ASP A 36 -23.58 -10.99 11.67
CA ASP A 36 -22.47 -11.47 12.50
C ASP A 36 -21.15 -11.38 11.73
N ILE A 37 -20.07 -11.03 12.44
CA ILE A 37 -18.70 -11.05 11.91
C ILE A 37 -18.07 -12.39 12.22
N ILE A 38 -17.42 -12.99 11.22
CA ILE A 38 -16.71 -14.25 11.38
C ILE A 38 -15.26 -14.07 10.95
N TYR A 39 -14.35 -14.38 11.86
CA TYR A 39 -12.93 -14.47 11.65
C TYR A 39 -12.54 -15.91 11.31
N ILE A 40 -11.85 -16.13 10.20
CA ILE A 40 -11.44 -17.47 9.79
C ILE A 40 -9.98 -17.69 10.15
N TYR A 41 -9.75 -18.65 11.04
CA TYR A 41 -8.45 -19.11 11.51
C TYR A 41 -7.95 -20.25 10.63
N SER A 42 -6.90 -20.00 9.85
CA SER A 42 -6.19 -21.04 9.12
C SER A 42 -5.39 -21.89 10.10
N VAL A 43 -5.69 -23.18 10.18
CA VAL A 43 -4.96 -24.12 11.05
C VAL A 43 -3.54 -24.40 10.51
N ARG A 44 -2.84 -25.41 11.04
CA ARG A 44 -1.52 -25.81 10.54
C ARG A 44 -1.53 -26.05 9.02
N PRO A 45 -0.48 -25.60 8.29
CA PRO A 45 0.78 -25.04 8.80
C PRO A 45 0.73 -23.53 9.11
N VAL A 46 -0.36 -22.84 8.75
CA VAL A 46 -0.42 -21.37 8.78
C VAL A 46 -0.63 -20.80 10.19
N GLN A 47 -1.54 -21.43 10.97
CA GLN A 47 -1.82 -21.08 12.36
C GLN A 47 -2.11 -19.60 12.64
N LYS A 48 -2.90 -18.94 11.77
CA LYS A 48 -3.24 -17.51 11.85
C LYS A 48 -4.71 -17.22 11.54
N VAL A 49 -5.27 -16.16 12.13
CA VAL A 49 -6.50 -15.56 11.60
C VAL A 49 -6.14 -14.79 10.32
N MET A 50 -6.86 -15.08 9.22
CA MET A 50 -6.52 -14.49 7.91
C MET A 50 -7.67 -13.79 7.19
N LEU A 51 -8.91 -14.15 7.52
CA LEU A 51 -10.09 -13.61 6.84
C LEU A 51 -11.02 -13.02 7.87
N LYS A 52 -11.57 -11.86 7.55
CA LYS A 52 -12.71 -11.24 8.20
C LYS A 52 -13.86 -11.28 7.23
N THR A 53 -14.99 -11.86 7.63
CA THR A 53 -16.19 -11.99 6.82
C THR A 53 -17.39 -11.50 7.61
N HIS A 54 -18.51 -11.28 6.94
CA HIS A 54 -19.80 -11.14 7.61
C HIS A 54 -20.85 -12.07 7.02
N VAL A 55 -21.85 -12.37 7.83
CA VAL A 55 -22.95 -13.26 7.47
C VAL A 55 -24.01 -12.49 6.71
N LEU A 56 -24.22 -12.86 5.44
CA LEU A 56 -25.32 -12.34 4.62
C LEU A 56 -26.61 -13.12 4.83
N GLU A 57 -26.51 -14.44 4.95
CA GLU A 57 -27.66 -15.33 5.02
C GLU A 57 -27.32 -16.59 5.82
N THR A 58 -28.30 -17.14 6.53
CA THR A 58 -28.13 -18.35 7.34
C THR A 58 -29.10 -19.41 6.86
N ASN A 59 -28.83 -20.68 7.17
CA ASN A 59 -29.71 -21.80 6.83
C ASN A 59 -29.90 -22.05 5.31
N VAL A 60 -28.95 -21.64 4.48
CA VAL A 60 -29.00 -21.83 3.02
C VAL A 60 -28.97 -23.32 2.70
N ALA A 61 -29.91 -23.79 1.87
CA ALA A 61 -29.94 -25.16 1.42
C ALA A 61 -28.82 -25.43 0.42
N PHE A 62 -28.33 -26.68 0.37
CA PHE A 62 -27.24 -27.06 -0.54
C PHE A 62 -27.58 -26.76 -2.02
N GLU A 63 -28.84 -26.96 -2.41
CA GLU A 63 -29.34 -26.68 -3.77
C GLU A 63 -29.26 -25.20 -4.18
N ASP A 64 -29.19 -24.29 -3.21
CA ASP A 64 -29.08 -22.85 -3.42
C ASP A 64 -27.63 -22.34 -3.40
N THR A 65 -26.65 -23.25 -3.31
CA THR A 65 -25.21 -22.91 -3.32
C THR A 65 -24.61 -23.07 -4.72
N TYR A 66 -23.56 -22.29 -5.01
CA TYR A 66 -22.77 -22.50 -6.23
C TYR A 66 -21.79 -23.67 -6.05
N ASP A 67 -21.40 -24.31 -7.16
CA ASP A 67 -20.39 -25.37 -7.15
C ASP A 67 -19.00 -24.79 -6.87
N ASP A 68 -18.44 -25.16 -5.72
CA ASP A 68 -17.13 -24.74 -5.23
C ASP A 68 -16.18 -25.94 -5.03
N SER A 69 -16.50 -27.06 -5.68
CA SER A 69 -15.75 -28.32 -5.61
C SER A 69 -14.26 -28.20 -5.92
N GLU A 70 -13.86 -27.22 -6.73
CA GLU A 70 -12.45 -26.95 -7.08
C GLU A 70 -11.58 -26.54 -5.88
N PHE A 71 -12.19 -26.08 -4.79
CA PHE A 71 -11.48 -25.65 -3.57
C PHE A 71 -11.35 -26.75 -2.53
N PHE A 72 -12.04 -27.87 -2.70
CA PHE A 72 -11.87 -29.05 -1.87
C PHE A 72 -10.60 -29.81 -2.29
N VAL A 73 -9.85 -30.28 -1.31
CA VAL A 73 -8.61 -31.03 -1.57
C VAL A 73 -8.92 -32.48 -1.96
N HIS A 74 -9.90 -33.11 -1.32
CA HIS A 74 -10.36 -34.46 -1.62
C HIS A 74 -11.81 -34.44 -2.12
N LYS A 75 -12.09 -35.18 -3.20
CA LYS A 75 -13.42 -35.19 -3.82
C LYS A 75 -14.49 -35.88 -2.96
N GLU A 76 -14.09 -36.76 -2.06
CA GLU A 76 -14.97 -37.45 -1.11
C GLU A 76 -15.59 -36.48 -0.09
N ASP A 77 -14.88 -35.40 0.24
CA ASP A 77 -15.31 -34.38 1.20
C ASP A 77 -16.48 -33.51 0.69
N ILE A 78 -16.73 -33.54 -0.62
CA ILE A 78 -17.83 -32.81 -1.29
C ILE A 78 -19.19 -33.41 -0.91
N TYR A 79 -19.25 -34.73 -0.69
CA TYR A 79 -20.51 -35.45 -0.48
C TYR A 79 -21.11 -35.24 0.92
N ASP A 80 -20.30 -34.86 1.89
CA ASP A 80 -20.70 -34.64 3.29
C ASP A 80 -21.50 -33.33 3.49
N ASN A 81 -21.59 -32.48 2.44
CA ASN A 81 -22.29 -31.20 2.45
C ASN A 81 -23.75 -31.26 1.94
N LYS A 82 -24.19 -32.36 1.31
CA LYS A 82 -25.54 -32.44 0.70
C LYS A 82 -26.70 -32.42 1.71
N THR A 83 -26.43 -32.72 2.98
CA THR A 83 -27.45 -32.79 4.04
C THR A 83 -27.34 -31.65 5.06
N CYS A 84 -26.33 -30.80 4.93
CA CYS A 84 -26.05 -29.74 5.89
C CYS A 84 -26.47 -28.37 5.35
N LYS A 85 -27.01 -27.53 6.22
CA LYS A 85 -27.26 -26.13 5.91
C LYS A 85 -25.95 -25.35 5.88
N SER A 86 -25.89 -24.33 5.04
CA SER A 86 -24.76 -23.44 4.91
C SER A 86 -25.09 -22.02 5.36
N VAL A 87 -24.05 -21.28 5.73
CA VAL A 87 -24.10 -19.84 5.98
C VAL A 87 -23.41 -19.14 4.81
N LYS A 88 -24.05 -18.13 4.25
CA LYS A 88 -23.49 -17.32 3.16
C LYS A 88 -22.61 -16.23 3.76
N LEU A 89 -21.31 -16.32 3.52
CA LEU A 89 -20.32 -15.39 4.04
C LEU A 89 -19.80 -14.51 2.92
N GLU A 90 -19.77 -13.19 3.14
CA GLU A 90 -19.08 -12.25 2.27
C GLU A 90 -17.76 -11.82 2.90
N LEU A 91 -16.69 -11.85 2.11
CA LEU A 91 -15.38 -11.36 2.50
C LEU A 91 -15.47 -9.86 2.78
N ILE A 92 -15.11 -9.47 4.01
CA ILE A 92 -14.82 -8.07 4.32
C ILE A 92 -13.36 -7.80 3.98
N LYS A 93 -12.45 -8.65 4.47
CA LYS A 93 -11.01 -8.42 4.34
C LYS A 93 -10.19 -9.70 4.42
N TYR A 94 -9.14 -9.75 3.62
CA TYR A 94 -8.05 -10.71 3.74
C TYR A 94 -6.82 -10.00 4.31
N LEU A 95 -6.17 -10.63 5.29
CA LEU A 95 -4.97 -10.12 5.95
C LEU A 95 -4.03 -11.28 6.27
N ASP A 96 -2.77 -11.18 5.85
CA ASP A 96 -1.70 -12.08 6.29
C ASP A 96 -0.72 -11.29 7.17
N ASP A 97 -0.97 -11.31 8.48
CA ASP A 97 -0.22 -10.55 9.46
C ASP A 97 0.31 -11.48 10.57
N GLU A 98 1.58 -11.32 10.94
CA GLU A 98 2.21 -12.08 12.02
C GLU A 98 1.60 -11.79 13.39
N ARG A 99 0.98 -10.63 13.58
CA ARG A 99 0.24 -10.29 14.80
C ARG A 99 -0.96 -11.22 15.02
N LEU A 100 -1.55 -11.73 13.95
CA LEU A 100 -2.69 -12.65 14.01
C LEU A 100 -2.28 -14.12 14.09
N ASN A 101 -1.00 -14.43 14.38
CA ASN A 101 -0.54 -15.80 14.63
C ASN A 101 -1.00 -16.34 15.99
N LEU A 102 -1.00 -17.67 16.11
CA LEU A 102 -1.51 -18.36 17.30
C LEU A 102 -0.89 -17.85 18.60
N ASP A 103 0.44 -17.67 18.64
CA ASP A 103 1.14 -17.24 19.85
C ASP A 103 0.68 -15.85 20.31
N ASN A 104 0.52 -14.92 19.37
CA ASN A 104 0.06 -13.57 19.65
C ASN A 104 -1.42 -13.52 20.01
N LEU A 105 -2.27 -14.33 19.36
CA LEU A 105 -3.67 -14.49 19.77
C LEU A 105 -3.78 -15.05 21.19
N MET A 106 -2.93 -16.02 21.55
CA MET A 106 -2.92 -16.60 22.89
C MET A 106 -2.49 -15.59 23.97
N LYS A 107 -1.47 -14.78 23.68
CA LYS A 107 -1.06 -13.66 24.56
C LYS A 107 -2.18 -12.67 24.82
N ASN A 108 -3.10 -12.49 23.85
CA ASN A 108 -4.22 -11.56 23.92
C ASN A 108 -5.54 -12.24 24.33
N GLY A 109 -5.51 -13.43 24.93
CA GLY A 109 -6.68 -14.05 25.57
C GLY A 109 -7.26 -15.28 24.88
N LEU A 110 -6.70 -15.71 23.74
CA LEU A 110 -7.10 -16.97 23.12
C LEU A 110 -6.57 -18.15 23.96
N LYS A 111 -7.43 -19.10 24.35
CA LYS A 111 -7.01 -20.22 25.20
C LYS A 111 -6.20 -21.30 24.46
N GLY A 112 -6.27 -21.34 23.14
CA GLY A 112 -5.59 -22.31 22.29
C GLY A 112 -6.13 -22.28 20.86
N ALA A 113 -5.53 -23.08 19.98
CA ALA A 113 -5.93 -23.13 18.58
C ALA A 113 -7.42 -23.53 18.44
N PRO A 114 -8.25 -22.72 17.73
CA PRO A 114 -9.67 -23.03 17.56
C PRO A 114 -9.87 -24.41 16.92
N GLN A 115 -10.59 -25.29 17.60
CA GLN A 115 -10.96 -26.62 17.09
C GLN A 115 -12.39 -26.65 16.53
N GLY A 116 -13.15 -25.58 16.72
CA GLY A 116 -14.51 -25.41 16.22
C GLY A 116 -14.97 -23.96 16.32
N PRO A 117 -16.20 -23.65 15.89
CA PRO A 117 -16.77 -22.31 16.00
C PRO A 117 -16.83 -21.84 17.45
N MET A 118 -16.27 -20.66 17.71
CA MET A 118 -16.18 -20.05 19.03
C MET A 118 -16.67 -18.60 18.98
N LYS A 119 -17.49 -18.20 19.96
CA LYS A 119 -17.87 -16.79 20.14
C LYS A 119 -16.71 -16.04 20.77
N LEU A 120 -16.39 -14.86 20.22
CA LEU A 120 -15.57 -13.89 20.93
C LEU A 120 -16.44 -13.22 21.99
N ARG A 121 -16.14 -13.52 23.26
CA ARG A 121 -16.79 -12.89 24.43
C ARG A 121 -15.82 -12.01 25.23
N ASP A 122 -14.53 -12.22 25.01
CA ASP A 122 -13.46 -11.47 25.64
C ASP A 122 -13.26 -10.18 24.85
N SER A 123 -13.48 -9.04 25.50
CA SER A 123 -13.36 -7.73 24.86
C SER A 123 -11.93 -7.42 24.43
N VAL A 124 -10.91 -7.96 25.13
CA VAL A 124 -9.50 -7.70 24.82
C VAL A 124 -9.08 -8.47 23.57
N LEU A 125 -9.41 -9.76 23.48
CA LEU A 125 -9.10 -10.55 22.29
C LEU A 125 -9.85 -10.02 21.06
N GLU A 126 -11.11 -9.63 21.24
CA GLU A 126 -11.92 -9.05 20.18
C GLU A 126 -11.32 -7.73 19.67
N GLU A 127 -11.01 -6.79 20.56
CA GLU A 127 -10.40 -5.50 20.24
C GLU A 127 -9.03 -5.67 19.58
N TYR A 128 -8.21 -6.62 20.06
CA TYR A 128 -6.92 -6.95 19.48
C TYR A 128 -7.04 -7.39 18.02
N ILE A 129 -7.91 -8.38 17.74
CA ILE A 129 -8.11 -8.86 16.37
C ILE A 129 -8.64 -7.73 15.49
N GLU A 130 -9.64 -6.98 15.98
CA GLU A 130 -10.23 -5.86 15.23
C GLU A 130 -9.17 -4.82 14.86
N SER A 131 -8.34 -4.41 15.82
CA SER A 131 -7.26 -3.43 15.60
C SER A 131 -6.30 -3.85 14.48
N CYS A 132 -6.01 -5.14 14.35
CA CYS A 132 -5.15 -5.65 13.28
C CYS A 132 -5.80 -5.48 11.90
N PHE A 133 -7.12 -5.70 11.79
CA PHE A 133 -7.86 -5.51 10.54
C PHE A 133 -8.15 -4.03 10.22
N GLU A 134 -8.28 -3.18 11.24
CA GLU A 134 -8.51 -1.74 11.12
C GLU A 134 -7.25 -0.93 10.79
N GLU A 135 -6.07 -1.34 11.26
CA GLU A 135 -4.81 -0.66 10.90
C GLU A 135 -4.53 -0.69 9.38
N ASP A 136 -5.01 -1.73 8.69
CA ASP A 136 -4.98 -1.78 7.23
C ASP A 136 -6.08 -0.93 6.57
N GLU A 137 -7.20 -0.69 7.25
CA GLU A 137 -8.17 0.31 6.78
C GLU A 137 -7.58 1.71 6.93
N ILE A 138 -6.81 1.97 7.99
CA ILE A 138 -6.06 3.22 8.10
C ILE A 138 -5.06 3.32 6.95
N THR A 139 -4.34 2.28 6.52
CA THR A 139 -3.43 2.38 5.36
C THR A 139 -4.11 2.36 3.98
N GLU A 140 -5.25 1.69 3.78
CA GLU A 140 -6.02 1.71 2.53
C GLU A 140 -6.94 2.94 2.38
N ILE A 141 -7.60 3.38 3.45
CA ILE A 141 -8.32 4.66 3.53
C ILE A 141 -7.31 5.82 3.47
N ASN A 142 -6.11 5.69 4.07
CA ASN A 142 -5.05 6.68 3.85
C ASN A 142 -4.59 6.72 2.38
N LYS A 143 -4.62 5.60 1.63
CA LYS A 143 -4.32 5.59 0.19
C LYS A 143 -5.44 6.19 -0.67
N LYS A 144 -6.71 6.07 -0.26
CA LYS A 144 -7.87 6.60 -1.01
C LYS A 144 -8.35 7.99 -0.59
N ASN A 145 -8.04 8.45 0.62
CA ASN A 145 -8.58 9.69 1.20
C ASN A 145 -7.54 10.61 1.87
N LEU A 146 -6.23 10.42 1.63
CA LEU A 146 -5.28 11.48 1.97
C LEU A 146 -5.22 12.52 0.86
N ASN A 147 -6.04 13.55 1.05
CA ASN A 147 -5.82 14.82 0.38
C ASN A 147 -4.57 15.47 1.03
N TYR A 148 -3.39 15.00 0.64
CA TYR A 148 -2.15 15.71 0.91
C TYR A 148 -2.23 17.05 0.18
N GLU A 149 -1.99 18.16 0.87
CA GLU A 149 -1.93 19.46 0.19
C GLU A 149 -0.87 19.41 -0.92
N ARG A 150 0.31 18.82 -0.62
CA ARG A 150 1.31 18.30 -1.57
C ARG A 150 2.12 17.17 -0.89
N GLU A 151 2.81 16.34 -1.67
CA GLU A 151 3.42 15.10 -1.22
C GLU A 151 4.72 15.28 -0.41
N VAL A 152 5.42 16.40 -0.56
CA VAL A 152 6.73 16.65 0.06
C VAL A 152 6.71 17.88 0.94
N ILE A 153 7.10 17.76 2.22
CA ILE A 153 7.34 18.91 3.10
C ILE A 153 8.84 19.23 3.17
N SER A 154 9.19 20.49 2.90
CA SER A 154 10.53 21.06 3.10
C SER A 154 10.61 21.76 4.45
N ILE A 155 11.53 21.32 5.30
CA ILE A 155 11.72 21.81 6.67
C ILE A 155 13.11 22.49 6.80
N PRO A 156 13.18 23.71 7.34
CA PRO A 156 14.46 24.37 7.61
C PRO A 156 15.20 23.64 8.72
N ALA A 157 16.35 23.06 8.40
CA ALA A 157 17.20 22.39 9.38
C ALA A 157 18.48 23.19 9.69
N SER A 158 18.94 24.04 8.76
CA SER A 158 20.14 24.87 8.91
C SER A 158 21.31 24.02 9.45
N GLY A 159 21.96 24.42 10.56
CA GLY A 159 23.09 23.70 11.15
C GLY A 159 22.76 22.32 11.75
N LYS A 160 21.48 21.96 11.89
CA LYS A 160 21.07 20.66 12.45
C LYS A 160 20.95 19.56 11.40
N ILE A 161 21.07 19.89 10.10
CA ILE A 161 20.81 18.94 9.02
C ILE A 161 21.74 17.73 9.05
N ASP A 162 23.03 17.92 9.36
CA ASP A 162 24.00 16.83 9.43
C ASP A 162 23.66 15.88 10.58
N LEU A 163 23.15 16.43 11.68
CA LEU A 163 22.64 15.64 12.79
C LEU A 163 21.36 14.87 12.40
N ILE A 164 20.45 15.49 11.64
CA ILE A 164 19.26 14.82 11.11
C ILE A 164 19.67 13.70 10.16
N TYR A 165 20.63 13.91 9.27
CA TYR A 165 21.08 12.89 8.31
C TYR A 165 21.80 11.74 8.98
N LYS A 166 22.66 12.04 9.97
CA LYS A 166 23.39 11.05 10.75
C LYS A 166 22.44 10.18 11.58
N CYS A 167 21.53 10.80 12.33
CA CYS A 167 20.66 10.06 13.24
C CYS A 167 19.36 9.61 12.58
N ARG A 168 18.99 10.15 11.41
CA ARG A 168 17.67 9.97 10.78
C ARG A 168 16.51 10.31 11.72
N ILE A 169 16.67 11.40 12.46
CA ILE A 169 15.67 11.93 13.38
C ILE A 169 15.52 13.42 13.13
N HIS A 170 14.28 13.91 13.04
CA HIS A 170 13.98 15.34 13.13
C HIS A 170 13.16 15.60 14.39
N ALA A 171 13.37 16.76 15.03
CA ALA A 171 12.54 17.14 16.16
C ALA A 171 12.26 18.65 16.18
N HIS A 172 11.06 18.99 16.65
CA HIS A 172 10.64 20.34 16.94
C HIS A 172 9.78 20.38 18.21
N PRO A 173 9.67 21.53 18.90
CA PRO A 173 8.73 21.68 20.02
C PRO A 173 7.32 21.25 19.62
N ASP A 174 6.60 20.55 20.51
CA ASP A 174 5.22 20.11 20.26
C ASP A 174 4.23 21.27 20.42
N ASN A 175 4.41 22.29 19.59
CA ASN A 175 3.58 23.48 19.52
C ASN A 175 3.04 23.63 18.10
N PHE A 176 1.77 23.29 17.92
CA PHE A 176 1.12 23.36 16.62
C PHE A 176 1.09 24.77 16.01
N ARG A 177 1.01 25.83 16.83
CA ARG A 177 1.00 27.22 16.32
C ARG A 177 2.31 27.61 15.65
N SER A 178 3.44 27.16 16.22
CA SER A 178 4.78 27.44 15.67
C SER A 178 5.20 26.43 14.59
N TYR A 179 4.66 25.21 14.65
CA TYR A 179 5.00 24.11 13.74
C TYR A 179 3.74 23.42 13.18
N PRO A 180 2.94 24.12 12.35
CA PRO A 180 1.69 23.60 11.80
C PRO A 180 1.96 22.68 10.59
N TYR A 181 2.78 21.64 10.80
CA TYR A 181 3.11 20.69 9.74
C TYR A 181 1.86 19.85 9.42
N LYS A 182 1.36 20.02 8.20
CA LYS A 182 0.34 19.17 7.57
C LYS A 182 0.99 17.85 7.16
N LYS A 183 0.15 16.83 6.98
CA LYS A 183 0.60 15.49 6.59
C LYS A 183 1.24 15.54 5.20
N ALA A 184 2.38 14.89 5.04
CA ALA A 184 3.11 14.74 3.78
C ALA A 184 3.58 13.28 3.66
N LEU A 185 3.84 12.82 2.42
CA LEU A 185 4.41 11.50 2.15
C LEU A 185 5.92 11.51 2.42
N TYR A 186 6.59 12.60 2.03
CA TYR A 186 8.04 12.74 2.12
C TYR A 186 8.43 14.01 2.88
N TYR A 187 9.56 13.92 3.57
CA TYR A 187 10.15 14.97 4.37
C TYR A 187 11.53 15.27 3.82
N THR A 188 11.79 16.53 3.48
CA THR A 188 13.11 17.00 3.10
C THR A 188 13.56 18.11 4.04
N PHE A 189 14.87 18.18 4.24
CA PHE A 189 15.49 19.12 5.14
C PHE A 189 16.41 20.01 4.33
N ARG A 190 16.34 21.31 4.57
CA ARG A 190 17.13 22.28 3.82
C ARG A 190 18.27 22.90 4.63
N ARG A 191 19.43 23.02 3.96
CA ARG A 191 20.60 23.76 4.42
C ARG A 191 20.37 25.27 4.29
N LYS A 192 21.31 26.06 4.81
CA LYS A 192 21.41 27.49 4.49
C LYS A 192 21.55 27.64 2.96
N GLY A 193 20.79 28.54 2.35
CA GLY A 193 20.68 28.66 0.88
C GLY A 193 19.55 27.84 0.26
N GLY A 194 18.75 27.14 1.07
CA GLY A 194 17.54 26.46 0.61
C GLY A 194 17.78 25.11 -0.07
N ILE A 195 19.02 24.61 -0.02
CA ILE A 195 19.45 23.37 -0.69
C ILE A 195 18.83 22.16 0.00
N MET A 196 18.18 21.30 -0.79
CA MET A 196 17.59 20.02 -0.39
C MET A 196 18.28 18.89 -1.18
N GLU A 197 18.71 17.84 -0.48
CA GLU A 197 19.52 16.76 -1.06
C GLU A 197 18.82 15.40 -0.97
N LYS A 198 17.95 15.23 0.03
CA LYS A 198 17.39 13.94 0.42
C LYS A 198 15.91 14.03 0.75
N LEU A 199 15.16 13.02 0.37
CA LEU A 199 13.77 12.80 0.78
C LEU A 199 13.73 11.62 1.76
N TYR A 200 12.96 11.78 2.83
CA TYR A 200 12.74 10.76 3.84
C TYR A 200 11.27 10.43 3.98
N THR A 201 10.93 9.17 4.24
CA THR A 201 9.62 8.83 4.81
C THR A 201 9.65 8.94 6.34
N ASN A 202 8.53 9.34 6.94
CA ASN A 202 8.35 9.34 8.39
C ASN A 202 7.66 8.04 8.80
N SER A 203 8.38 7.14 9.48
CA SER A 203 7.83 5.85 9.88
C SER A 203 7.07 5.92 11.19
N LYS A 204 7.59 6.68 12.17
CA LYS A 204 6.96 6.85 13.49
C LYS A 204 7.14 8.26 14.00
N THR A 205 6.10 8.75 14.67
CA THR A 205 6.14 10.03 15.38
C THR A 205 5.93 9.80 16.87
N ILE A 206 6.89 10.22 17.69
CA ILE A 206 6.85 10.12 19.15
C ILE A 206 6.86 11.50 19.78
N ARG A 207 6.34 11.60 21.00
CA ARG A 207 6.27 12.85 21.76
C ARG A 207 6.73 12.58 23.18
N PHE A 208 7.76 13.29 23.62
CA PHE A 208 8.26 13.19 25.00
C PHE A 208 9.11 14.41 25.35
N ASN A 209 9.44 14.55 26.63
CA ASN A 209 10.36 15.59 27.09
C ASN A 209 11.82 15.13 26.86
N PRO A 210 12.60 15.83 26.02
CA PRO A 210 13.99 15.45 25.72
C PRO A 210 14.90 15.39 26.96
N ASN A 211 14.57 16.12 28.03
CA ASN A 211 15.32 16.11 29.28
C ASN A 211 15.07 14.82 30.10
N LYS A 212 14.10 14.01 29.71
CA LYS A 212 13.75 12.72 30.34
C LYS A 212 13.99 11.57 29.36
N ILE A 213 15.24 11.43 28.91
CA ILE A 213 15.64 10.44 27.88
C ILE A 213 15.28 8.99 28.24
N GLU A 214 15.17 8.66 29.53
CA GLU A 214 14.73 7.34 30.02
C GLU A 214 13.31 6.96 29.54
N GLU A 215 12.45 7.95 29.27
CA GLU A 215 11.07 7.72 28.76
C GLU A 215 11.07 7.06 27.38
N ILE A 216 12.17 7.12 26.62
CA ILE A 216 12.30 6.45 25.31
C ILE A 216 11.97 4.96 25.41
N LYS A 217 12.34 4.31 26.53
CA LYS A 217 12.13 2.86 26.75
C LYS A 217 10.66 2.46 26.85
N GLN A 218 9.76 3.42 27.07
CA GLN A 218 8.32 3.17 27.19
C GLN A 218 7.64 3.06 25.81
N PHE A 219 8.29 3.52 24.74
CA PHE A 219 7.75 3.46 23.40
C PHE A 219 8.09 2.12 22.72
N ASN A 220 7.17 1.63 21.87
CA ASN A 220 7.38 0.43 21.06
C ASN A 220 8.35 0.70 19.89
N LEU A 221 9.63 0.80 20.20
CA LEU A 221 10.73 1.07 19.27
C LEU A 221 11.71 -0.11 19.23
N ASN A 222 12.27 -0.37 18.05
CA ASN A 222 13.33 -1.37 17.90
C ASN A 222 14.69 -0.79 18.38
N LYS A 223 15.71 -1.65 18.51
CA LYS A 223 17.04 -1.25 19.03
C LYS A 223 17.70 -0.14 18.20
N ASP A 224 17.57 -0.17 16.88
CA ASP A 224 18.15 0.84 15.98
C ASP A 224 17.42 2.19 16.11
N GLU A 225 16.09 2.19 16.18
CA GLU A 225 15.28 3.39 16.41
C GLU A 225 15.63 4.06 17.74
N ILE A 226 15.78 3.27 18.81
CA ILE A 226 16.20 3.76 20.13
C ILE A 226 17.59 4.39 20.04
N GLN A 227 18.55 3.70 19.43
CA GLN A 227 19.92 4.19 19.29
C GLN A 227 19.99 5.50 18.50
N ARG A 228 19.26 5.58 17.38
CA ARG A 228 19.13 6.79 16.55
C ARG A 228 18.55 7.96 17.33
N LEU A 229 17.46 7.71 18.07
CA LEU A 229 16.79 8.72 18.86
C LEU A 229 17.66 9.24 20.01
N GLU A 230 18.26 8.33 20.77
CA GLU A 230 19.18 8.70 21.84
C GLU A 230 20.39 9.48 21.31
N CYS A 231 20.97 9.04 20.18
CA CYS A 231 22.07 9.73 19.52
C CYS A 231 21.67 11.17 19.15
N TYR A 232 20.48 11.34 18.54
CA TYR A 232 19.96 12.66 18.19
C TYR A 232 19.72 13.53 19.42
N VAL A 233 19.07 13.02 20.47
CA VAL A 233 18.77 13.78 21.69
C VAL A 233 20.05 14.24 22.37
N ARG A 234 21.02 13.33 22.60
CA ARG A 234 22.29 13.68 23.26
C ARG A 234 23.08 14.72 22.45
N ALA A 235 23.26 14.48 21.15
CA ALA A 235 24.02 15.39 20.31
C ALA A 235 23.32 16.75 20.13
N ARG A 236 21.99 16.77 20.06
CA ARG A 236 21.22 18.01 19.98
C ARG A 236 21.30 18.80 21.29
N ALA A 237 21.18 18.14 22.44
CA ALA A 237 21.28 18.80 23.74
C ALA A 237 22.63 19.50 23.92
N GLN A 238 23.73 18.85 23.50
CA GLN A 238 25.08 19.40 23.58
C GLN A 238 25.32 20.60 22.66
N ASN A 239 24.84 20.53 21.40
CA ASN A 239 25.22 21.50 20.37
C ASN A 239 24.17 22.60 20.10
N PHE A 240 22.91 22.35 20.42
CA PHE A 240 21.78 23.24 20.06
C PHE A 240 20.79 23.46 21.20
N GLY A 241 20.81 22.62 22.24
CA GLY A 241 19.88 22.66 23.36
C GLY A 241 18.45 22.22 23.04
N PHE A 242 17.67 22.08 24.12
CA PHE A 242 16.22 21.93 24.13
C PHE A 242 15.62 22.96 25.11
N SER A 243 14.34 23.24 24.99
CA SER A 243 13.62 24.12 25.93
C SER A 243 13.32 23.36 27.23
N GLU A 244 13.45 24.02 28.38
CA GLU A 244 13.39 23.39 29.71
C GLU A 244 12.04 22.73 30.04
N GLU A 245 10.92 23.31 29.60
CA GLU A 245 9.57 22.88 30.00
C GLU A 245 8.72 22.22 28.87
N GLY A 246 9.31 21.97 27.70
CA GLY A 246 8.55 21.61 26.51
C GLY A 246 8.65 20.14 26.10
N ASN A 247 7.51 19.50 25.84
CA ASN A 247 7.48 18.27 25.05
C ASN A 247 7.92 18.56 23.61
N TYR A 248 8.66 17.63 23.02
CA TYR A 248 9.08 17.69 21.63
C TYR A 248 8.40 16.58 20.84
N LYS A 249 8.06 16.90 19.59
CA LYS A 249 7.66 15.92 18.59
C LYS A 249 8.89 15.48 17.81
N PHE A 250 9.13 14.18 17.76
CA PHE A 250 10.24 13.57 17.03
C PHE A 250 9.69 12.71 15.89
N TYR A 251 10.23 12.93 14.69
CA TYR A 251 10.00 12.10 13.51
C TYR A 251 11.15 11.12 13.36
N ILE A 252 10.83 9.83 13.32
CA ILE A 252 11.76 8.76 12.98
C ILE A 252 11.72 8.59 11.46
N LEU A 253 12.85 8.87 10.83
CA LEU A 253 12.97 8.92 9.37
C LEU A 253 13.55 7.61 8.86
N ASP A 254 12.95 7.01 7.83
CA ASP A 254 13.43 5.74 7.28
C ASP A 254 13.94 5.86 5.84
N GLN A 255 13.17 5.41 4.85
CA GLN A 255 13.63 5.32 3.45
C GLN A 255 14.21 6.65 3.00
N CYS A 256 15.45 6.62 2.50
CA CYS A 256 16.16 7.79 2.02
C CYS A 256 16.28 7.70 0.51
N LEU A 257 15.69 8.66 -0.21
CA LEU A 257 15.89 8.84 -1.64
C LEU A 257 16.78 10.06 -1.83
N GLU A 258 17.90 9.88 -2.51
CA GLU A 258 18.79 10.98 -2.90
C GLU A 258 18.24 11.66 -4.15
N LEU A 259 18.25 13.00 -4.16
CA LEU A 259 17.84 13.78 -5.33
C LEU A 259 18.99 13.82 -6.33
N GLU A 260 18.71 13.49 -7.61
CA GLU A 260 19.71 13.49 -8.69
C GLU A 260 20.39 14.85 -8.89
N LYS A 261 19.68 15.94 -8.58
CA LYS A 261 20.22 17.29 -8.52
C LYS A 261 19.71 18.00 -7.27
N CYS A 262 20.61 18.71 -6.61
CA CYS A 262 20.28 19.56 -5.47
C CYS A 262 19.26 20.63 -5.89
N VAL A 263 18.12 20.68 -5.20
CA VAL A 263 17.07 21.66 -5.48
C VAL A 263 17.11 22.77 -4.43
N SER A 264 17.08 24.02 -4.86
CA SER A 264 17.16 25.21 -4.02
C SER A 264 15.81 25.94 -3.92
N LEU A 265 15.51 26.44 -2.73
CA LEU A 265 14.42 27.39 -2.47
C LEU A 265 14.96 28.80 -2.22
N PRO A 266 14.55 29.80 -3.03
CA PRO A 266 15.03 31.17 -2.88
C PRO A 266 14.40 31.81 -1.63
N LYS A 267 15.25 32.08 -0.62
CA LYS A 267 15.02 32.91 0.58
C LYS A 267 13.68 32.72 1.32
N GLN A 268 13.52 31.68 2.14
CA GLN A 268 12.52 31.65 3.23
C GLN A 268 12.94 30.77 4.44
N ASN A 269 12.63 31.22 5.65
CA ASN A 269 12.88 30.50 6.91
C ASN A 269 11.72 29.57 7.36
N ASN A 270 10.62 29.49 6.62
CA ASN A 270 9.42 28.73 7.01
C ASN A 270 9.24 27.45 6.20
N HIS A 271 8.64 26.41 6.78
CA HIS A 271 8.36 25.17 6.04
C HIS A 271 7.50 25.43 4.78
N ALA A 272 7.68 24.60 3.76
CA ALA A 272 7.00 24.72 2.47
C ALA A 272 6.63 23.32 1.93
N TYR A 273 5.64 23.24 1.05
CA TYR A 273 5.20 21.98 0.45
C TYR A 273 5.46 21.97 -1.05
N PHE A 274 5.78 20.80 -1.59
CA PHE A 274 6.06 20.56 -3.00
C PHE A 274 5.49 19.22 -3.45
N THR A 275 5.30 19.10 -4.75
CA THR A 275 5.02 17.82 -5.40
C THR A 275 6.30 17.02 -5.60
N ILE A 276 6.18 15.71 -5.76
CA ILE A 276 7.31 14.88 -6.19
C ILE A 276 7.83 15.31 -7.56
N SER A 277 6.92 15.67 -8.48
CA SER A 277 7.29 16.18 -9.82
C SER A 277 8.21 17.41 -9.76
N GLU A 278 7.96 18.35 -8.85
CA GLU A 278 8.85 19.51 -8.67
C GLU A 278 10.22 19.13 -8.11
N MET A 279 10.29 18.18 -7.17
CA MET A 279 11.54 17.71 -6.56
C MET A 279 12.47 17.00 -7.54
N TYR A 280 11.89 16.32 -8.53
CA TYR A 280 12.62 15.66 -9.63
C TYR A 280 12.60 16.49 -10.92
N SER A 281 12.07 17.72 -10.87
CA SER A 281 12.21 18.64 -11.99
C SER A 281 13.69 18.96 -12.13
N LYS A 282 14.23 18.92 -13.35
CA LYS A 282 15.64 19.27 -13.61
C LYS A 282 15.99 20.74 -13.33
N LYS A 283 15.10 21.48 -12.64
CA LYS A 283 15.24 22.89 -12.26
C LYS A 283 16.06 22.97 -10.98
N GLU A 284 17.09 23.82 -10.99
CA GLU A 284 17.94 24.05 -9.81
C GLU A 284 17.23 24.86 -8.73
N ILE A 285 16.21 25.64 -9.10
CA ILE A 285 15.46 26.51 -8.20
C ILE A 285 13.96 26.21 -8.37
N ILE A 286 13.29 25.92 -7.26
CA ILE A 286 11.83 25.79 -7.18
C ILE A 286 11.25 26.89 -6.28
N SER A 287 10.11 27.46 -6.67
CA SER A 287 9.40 28.48 -5.88
C SER A 287 8.23 27.87 -5.13
N ARG A 288 7.84 28.51 -4.01
CA ARG A 288 6.60 28.16 -3.33
C ARG A 288 5.42 28.49 -4.25
N TYR A 289 4.37 27.67 -4.20
CA TYR A 289 3.10 27.98 -4.85
C TYR A 289 2.51 29.25 -4.20
N ASN A 290 2.38 30.33 -4.97
CA ASN A 290 1.71 31.57 -4.56
C ASN A 290 0.31 31.60 -5.19
N GLU A 291 -0.75 31.59 -4.38
CA GLU A 291 -2.14 31.67 -4.86
C GLU A 291 -2.51 33.02 -5.53
N ASN A 292 -1.59 34.00 -5.55
CA ASN A 292 -1.85 35.37 -6.01
C ASN A 292 -1.12 35.80 -7.31
N ASP A 293 -0.36 34.93 -7.98
CA ASP A 293 0.17 35.26 -9.32
C ASP A 293 -0.88 34.95 -10.39
N GLY A 294 -1.82 35.90 -10.55
CA GLY A 294 -2.94 35.82 -11.47
C GLY A 294 -2.59 36.24 -12.91
N LYS A 295 -2.90 35.32 -13.84
CA LYS A 295 -3.39 35.50 -15.23
C LYS A 295 -2.42 36.03 -16.31
N SER A 296 -2.05 35.11 -17.21
CA SER A 296 -2.36 35.22 -18.64
C SER A 296 -2.72 33.83 -19.18
N ASP A 297 -3.76 33.79 -20.01
CA ASP A 297 -4.66 32.65 -20.26
C ASP A 297 -4.03 31.42 -20.91
N GLU A 298 -4.05 30.31 -20.17
CA GLU A 298 -4.67 29.05 -20.58
C GLU A 298 -5.09 28.32 -19.30
N LYS A 299 -6.39 28.31 -19.00
CA LYS A 299 -6.92 27.60 -17.84
C LYS A 299 -6.78 26.09 -18.07
N TYR A 300 -5.84 25.45 -17.39
CA TYR A 300 -5.89 24.00 -17.18
C TYR A 300 -6.58 23.73 -15.84
N THR A 301 -7.87 23.43 -15.90
CA THR A 301 -8.61 22.86 -14.76
C THR A 301 -8.37 21.35 -14.74
N GLU A 302 -7.58 20.84 -13.79
CA GLU A 302 -7.64 19.43 -13.38
C GLU A 302 -8.66 19.28 -12.24
N GLY A 303 -9.44 18.19 -12.28
CA GLY A 303 -10.37 17.85 -11.20
C GLY A 303 -11.82 18.32 -11.38
N ALA A 304 -12.18 18.96 -12.50
CA ALA A 304 -13.59 19.04 -12.88
C ALA A 304 -14.08 17.62 -13.19
N MET A 305 -15.02 17.10 -12.38
CA MET A 305 -15.68 15.82 -12.62
C MET A 305 -16.51 15.92 -13.89
N THR A 306 -15.86 15.70 -15.02
CA THR A 306 -16.55 15.58 -16.31
C THR A 306 -17.01 14.14 -16.39
N THR A 307 -18.32 13.93 -16.46
CA THR A 307 -18.85 12.62 -16.85
C THR A 307 -18.50 12.40 -18.30
N ILE A 308 -17.28 11.91 -18.55
CA ILE A 308 -16.94 11.31 -19.82
C ILE A 308 -17.78 10.02 -19.84
N GLN A 309 -18.79 9.94 -20.69
CA GLN A 309 -19.29 8.63 -21.12
C GLN A 309 -18.15 7.99 -21.90
N VAL A 310 -17.22 7.38 -21.17
CA VAL A 310 -16.19 6.57 -21.78
C VAL A 310 -16.96 5.38 -22.32
N ASN A 311 -16.99 5.22 -23.64
CA ASN A 311 -17.26 3.91 -24.21
C ASN A 311 -16.18 2.99 -23.64
N LYS A 312 -16.53 2.29 -22.57
CA LYS A 312 -15.70 1.29 -21.91
C LYS A 312 -15.55 0.17 -22.92
N TYR A 313 -14.52 0.27 -23.78
CA TYR A 313 -14.01 -0.92 -24.46
C TYR A 313 -13.44 -1.80 -23.36
N GLU A 314 -14.29 -2.66 -22.79
CA GLU A 314 -13.94 -3.60 -21.75
C GLU A 314 -12.78 -4.46 -22.24
N ARG A 315 -11.60 -4.28 -21.65
CA ARG A 315 -10.47 -5.18 -21.84
C ARG A 315 -10.90 -6.54 -21.29
N ASN A 316 -11.14 -7.50 -22.18
CA ASN A 316 -11.60 -8.84 -21.82
C ASN A 316 -10.61 -9.52 -20.85
N PRO A 317 -10.99 -9.77 -19.57
CA PRO A 317 -10.09 -10.36 -18.59
C PRO A 317 -9.58 -11.75 -18.99
N LYS A 318 -10.36 -12.51 -19.77
CA LYS A 318 -9.97 -13.83 -20.30
C LYS A 318 -8.87 -13.69 -21.34
N ALA A 319 -8.93 -12.66 -22.19
CA ALA A 319 -7.88 -12.40 -23.17
C ALA A 319 -6.57 -11.97 -22.50
N ARG A 320 -6.66 -11.10 -21.47
CA ARG A 320 -5.48 -10.77 -20.64
C ARG A 320 -4.86 -12.02 -20.03
N LYS A 321 -5.68 -12.87 -19.40
CA LYS A 321 -5.20 -14.10 -18.74
C LYS A 321 -4.47 -15.00 -19.74
N LYS A 322 -5.07 -15.29 -20.90
CA LYS A 322 -4.47 -16.11 -21.96
C LYS A 322 -3.16 -15.52 -22.50
N CYS A 323 -3.09 -14.20 -22.68
CA CYS A 323 -1.85 -13.52 -23.07
C CYS A 323 -0.73 -13.75 -22.04
N LEU A 324 -1.04 -13.61 -20.75
CA LEU A 324 -0.05 -13.76 -19.67
C LEU A 324 0.30 -15.22 -19.39
N GLU A 325 -0.63 -16.16 -19.57
CA GLU A 325 -0.36 -17.61 -19.53
C GLU A 325 0.65 -18.00 -20.63
N TYR A 326 0.59 -17.37 -21.81
CA TYR A 326 1.50 -17.66 -22.92
C TYR A 326 2.84 -16.91 -22.84
N TYR A 327 2.82 -15.58 -22.62
CA TYR A 327 4.02 -14.74 -22.66
C TYR A 327 4.70 -14.54 -21.28
N GLY A 328 4.02 -14.88 -20.19
CA GLY A 328 4.49 -14.62 -18.83
C GLY A 328 4.36 -13.15 -18.41
N TYR A 329 5.02 -12.82 -17.29
CA TYR A 329 4.89 -11.53 -16.60
C TYR A 329 6.08 -10.59 -16.79
N LYS A 330 6.87 -10.82 -17.85
CA LYS A 330 8.04 -10.01 -18.20
C LYS A 330 7.67 -9.01 -19.31
N CYS A 331 8.10 -7.76 -19.17
CA CYS A 331 7.90 -6.75 -20.19
C CYS A 331 8.61 -7.16 -21.48
N CYS A 332 7.86 -7.22 -22.60
CA CYS A 332 8.43 -7.61 -23.89
C CYS A 332 9.35 -6.54 -24.50
N ILE A 333 9.31 -5.29 -24.01
CA ILE A 333 10.14 -4.18 -24.51
C ILE A 333 11.45 -4.09 -23.73
N CYS A 334 11.40 -3.80 -22.43
CA CYS A 334 12.59 -3.56 -21.61
C CYS A 334 13.03 -4.79 -20.78
N GLY A 335 12.26 -5.88 -20.80
CA GLY A 335 12.57 -7.07 -20.02
C GLY A 335 12.34 -6.94 -18.51
N PHE A 336 11.78 -5.83 -18.02
CA PHE A 336 11.47 -5.67 -16.60
C PHE A 336 10.42 -6.67 -16.13
N ASP A 337 10.64 -7.24 -14.95
CA ASP A 337 9.76 -8.19 -14.28
C ASP A 337 9.47 -7.66 -12.87
N PHE A 338 8.20 -7.32 -12.62
CA PHE A 338 7.80 -6.72 -11.35
C PHE A 338 7.92 -7.68 -10.18
N GLU A 339 7.56 -8.96 -10.35
CA GLU A 339 7.63 -9.94 -9.27
C GLU A 339 9.08 -10.28 -8.94
N LYS A 340 9.94 -10.36 -9.96
CA LYS A 340 11.38 -10.57 -9.74
C LYS A 340 12.06 -9.38 -9.05
N PHE A 341 11.69 -8.14 -9.41
CA PHE A 341 12.32 -6.94 -8.85
C PHE A 341 11.76 -6.54 -7.49
N TYR A 342 10.43 -6.53 -7.34
CA TYR A 342 9.75 -6.06 -6.13
C TYR A 342 9.30 -7.19 -5.19
N GLY A 343 9.49 -8.46 -5.56
CA GLY A 343 8.95 -9.59 -4.81
C GLY A 343 7.43 -9.70 -4.96
N TYR A 344 6.76 -10.30 -3.97
CA TYR A 344 5.34 -10.66 -4.08
C TYR A 344 4.40 -9.46 -4.36
N ILE A 345 4.76 -8.25 -3.92
CA ILE A 345 3.97 -7.03 -4.18
C ILE A 345 3.98 -6.64 -5.66
N GLY A 346 4.96 -7.11 -6.43
CA GLY A 346 5.05 -6.92 -7.88
C GLY A 346 4.17 -7.87 -8.69
N LYS A 347 3.53 -8.86 -8.03
CA LYS A 347 2.76 -9.90 -8.70
C LYS A 347 1.55 -9.32 -9.42
N ASN A 348 1.30 -9.81 -10.64
CA ASN A 348 0.17 -9.43 -11.50
C ASN A 348 0.08 -7.96 -11.94
N ILE A 349 1.07 -7.11 -11.64
CA ILE A 349 1.06 -5.67 -11.99
C ILE A 349 1.18 -5.43 -13.50
N ILE A 350 1.85 -6.31 -14.24
CA ILE A 350 2.16 -6.08 -15.65
C ILE A 350 0.91 -5.79 -16.51
N GLU A 351 1.04 -4.81 -17.39
CA GLU A 351 -0.02 -4.37 -18.28
C GLU A 351 0.00 -5.17 -19.58
N VAL A 352 -1.15 -5.26 -20.25
CA VAL A 352 -1.27 -5.94 -21.55
C VAL A 352 -1.74 -4.93 -22.59
N HIS A 353 -0.91 -4.75 -23.62
CA HIS A 353 -1.07 -3.75 -24.67
C HIS A 353 -1.47 -4.40 -25.99
N HIS A 354 -2.30 -3.72 -26.79
CA HIS A 354 -2.67 -4.17 -28.14
C HIS A 354 -1.63 -3.69 -29.16
N LYS A 355 -1.07 -4.60 -29.97
CA LYS A 355 -0.08 -4.25 -31.01
C LYS A 355 -0.65 -3.35 -32.11
N LYS A 356 -1.96 -3.36 -32.34
CA LYS A 356 -2.66 -2.46 -33.27
C LYS A 356 -3.54 -1.50 -32.50
N ALA A 357 -3.49 -0.22 -32.85
CA ALA A 357 -4.31 0.80 -32.22
C ALA A 357 -5.80 0.52 -32.49
N LEU A 358 -6.60 0.42 -31.42
CA LEU A 358 -8.04 0.13 -31.49
C LEU A 358 -8.83 1.14 -32.33
N ASN A 359 -8.27 2.33 -32.60
CA ASN A 359 -8.89 3.36 -33.45
C ASN A 359 -9.02 2.95 -34.92
N GLU A 360 -8.22 2.00 -35.42
CA GLU A 360 -8.35 1.45 -36.78
C GLU A 360 -9.42 0.35 -36.87
N ILE A 361 -9.94 -0.11 -35.73
CA ILE A 361 -10.82 -1.27 -35.62
C ILE A 361 -12.24 -0.80 -35.26
N LYS A 362 -13.06 -0.48 -36.27
CA LYS A 362 -14.48 -0.14 -36.07
C LYS A 362 -15.33 -1.41 -35.93
N ASN A 363 -16.15 -1.45 -34.86
CA ASN A 363 -17.15 -2.47 -34.47
C ASN A 363 -16.59 -3.86 -34.11
N THR A 364 -16.89 -4.31 -32.88
CA THR A 364 -16.73 -5.68 -32.34
C THR A 364 -15.66 -6.55 -33.00
N TYR A 365 -14.42 -6.40 -32.55
CA TYR A 365 -13.30 -7.24 -32.96
C TYR A 365 -13.06 -8.36 -31.96
N GLU A 366 -12.92 -9.59 -32.45
CA GLU A 366 -12.44 -10.71 -31.64
C GLU A 366 -10.92 -10.56 -31.44
N VAL A 367 -10.53 -10.24 -30.20
CA VAL A 367 -9.12 -10.14 -29.83
C VAL A 367 -8.48 -11.53 -29.77
N ASP A 368 -7.41 -11.74 -30.52
CA ASP A 368 -6.53 -12.90 -30.37
C ASP A 368 -5.50 -12.58 -29.27
N PRO A 369 -5.57 -13.24 -28.09
CA PRO A 369 -4.69 -12.95 -26.97
C PRO A 369 -3.20 -13.16 -27.25
N ILE A 370 -2.85 -13.93 -28.26
CA ILE A 370 -1.47 -14.27 -28.59
C ILE A 370 -0.98 -13.37 -29.73
N LYS A 371 -1.79 -13.11 -30.76
CA LYS A 371 -1.36 -12.27 -31.88
C LYS A 371 -1.43 -10.79 -31.57
N ASP A 372 -2.48 -10.36 -30.89
CA ASP A 372 -2.80 -8.94 -30.78
C ASP A 372 -2.28 -8.31 -29.49
N LEU A 373 -1.99 -9.12 -28.47
CA LEU A 373 -1.64 -8.63 -27.14
C LEU A 373 -0.19 -8.91 -26.78
N ARG A 374 0.44 -7.99 -26.03
CA ARG A 374 1.77 -8.18 -25.45
C ARG A 374 1.87 -7.65 -24.02
N PRO A 375 2.58 -8.35 -23.11
CA PRO A 375 2.87 -7.84 -21.78
C PRO A 375 3.89 -6.71 -21.83
N VAL A 376 3.59 -5.59 -21.18
CA VAL A 376 4.44 -4.40 -21.08
C VAL A 376 4.39 -3.82 -19.66
N CYS A 377 5.49 -3.26 -19.16
CA CYS A 377 5.47 -2.58 -17.86
C CYS A 377 4.78 -1.21 -17.97
N SER A 378 4.33 -0.66 -16.84
CA SER A 378 3.61 0.63 -16.79
C SER A 378 4.40 1.80 -17.40
N ASN A 379 5.73 1.78 -17.27
CA ASN A 379 6.59 2.79 -17.88
C ASN A 379 6.59 2.65 -19.42
N CYS A 380 6.81 1.44 -19.94
CA CYS A 380 6.79 1.22 -21.38
C CYS A 380 5.40 1.45 -21.98
N HIS A 381 4.33 1.05 -21.29
CA HIS A 381 2.95 1.27 -21.72
C HIS A 381 2.64 2.76 -21.88
N THR A 382 3.07 3.57 -20.90
CA THR A 382 2.95 5.04 -20.98
C THR A 382 3.71 5.59 -22.18
N ILE A 383 4.96 5.15 -22.39
CA ILE A 383 5.79 5.64 -23.50
C ILE A 383 5.19 5.27 -24.87
N ILE A 384 4.60 4.07 -25.02
CA ILE A 384 3.92 3.67 -26.27
C ILE A 384 2.88 4.70 -26.69
N HIS A 385 2.08 5.16 -25.73
CA HIS A 385 0.97 6.09 -25.96
C HIS A 385 1.36 7.57 -25.87
N ASN A 386 2.64 7.88 -25.69
CA ASN A 386 3.11 9.26 -25.52
C ASN A 386 3.19 10.07 -26.83
N ARG A 387 2.83 9.48 -27.97
CA ARG A 387 2.67 10.18 -29.26
C ARG A 387 1.54 9.54 -30.08
N LYS A 388 1.10 10.21 -31.15
CA LYS A 388 0.23 9.63 -32.18
C LYS A 388 0.88 9.79 -33.57
N PRO A 389 0.96 8.72 -34.39
CA PRO A 389 0.58 7.33 -34.09
C PRO A 389 1.44 6.71 -32.98
N ASP A 390 0.87 5.78 -32.21
CA ASP A 390 1.54 5.13 -31.06
C ASP A 390 2.91 4.55 -31.48
N TYR A 391 3.88 4.50 -30.56
CA TYR A 391 5.17 3.85 -30.84
C TYR A 391 4.99 2.35 -31.04
N GLU A 392 5.71 1.77 -32.00
CA GLU A 392 5.75 0.32 -32.14
C GLU A 392 6.67 -0.32 -31.08
N ILE A 393 6.34 -1.55 -30.67
CA ILE A 393 7.14 -2.32 -29.71
C ILE A 393 8.60 -2.47 -30.19
N GLU A 394 8.81 -2.76 -31.47
CA GLU A 394 10.15 -2.97 -32.04
C GLU A 394 10.95 -1.67 -32.16
N GLU A 395 10.26 -0.54 -32.36
CA GLU A 395 10.88 0.79 -32.35
C GLU A 395 11.41 1.12 -30.95
N LEU A 396 10.60 0.91 -29.90
CA LEU A 396 11.04 1.15 -28.52
C LEU A 396 12.16 0.22 -28.07
N LYS A 397 12.14 -1.05 -28.49
CA LYS A 397 13.25 -1.97 -28.25
C LYS A 397 14.55 -1.45 -28.86
N SER A 398 14.50 -1.00 -30.11
CA SER A 398 15.67 -0.47 -30.81
C SER A 398 16.27 0.74 -30.09
N ILE A 399 15.42 1.66 -29.60
CA ILE A 399 15.83 2.83 -28.82
C ILE A 399 16.50 2.42 -27.49
N ILE A 400 15.97 1.40 -26.81
CA ILE A 400 16.53 0.89 -25.55
C ILE A 400 17.87 0.20 -25.79
N THR A 401 17.97 -0.67 -26.80
CA THR A 401 19.20 -1.38 -27.15
C THR A 401 20.32 -0.43 -27.55
N GLN A 402 20.05 0.64 -28.30
CA GLN A 402 21.04 1.67 -28.67
C GLN A 402 21.59 2.44 -27.46
N LYS A 403 20.83 2.54 -26.36
CA LYS A 403 21.26 3.27 -25.14
C LYS A 403 21.99 2.41 -24.11
N HIS A 404 21.80 1.08 -24.15
CA HIS A 404 22.50 0.17 -23.25
C HIS A 404 24.02 0.08 -23.51
N GLU A 405 24.52 0.60 -24.64
CA GLU A 405 25.96 0.74 -24.90
C GLU A 405 26.61 1.94 -24.19
N THR A 406 25.83 2.86 -23.61
CA THR A 406 26.36 4.13 -23.07
C THR A 406 26.14 4.32 -21.56
N ILE A 407 25.45 3.39 -20.89
CA ILE A 407 25.15 3.51 -19.46
C ILE A 407 25.53 2.20 -18.77
N GLN A 408 26.78 2.13 -18.29
CA GLN A 408 27.15 1.22 -17.22
C GLN A 408 26.81 1.92 -15.89
N ILE A 409 25.84 1.35 -15.17
CA ILE A 409 25.52 1.71 -13.78
C ILE A 409 26.44 0.91 -12.87
#